data_AF-A0A6A6HLS3-F1
#
_entry.id   AF-A0A6A6HLS3-F1
#
_cell.length_a   1.000
_cell.length_b   1.000
_cell.length_c   1.000
_cell.angle_alpha   90.00
_cell.angle_beta   90.00
_cell.angle_gamma   90.00
#
_symmetry.space_group_name_H-M   'P 1'
#
loop_
_entity.id
_entity.type
_entity.pdbx_description
1 polymer ?
#
loop_
_entity_poly.entity_id
_entity_poly.type
_entity_poly.pdbx_seq_one_letter_code
_entity_poly.pdbx_strand_id
1 'polypeptide(L)'
;MDSDPLPQRPFRIFHAFLFAGTDALSRTKVVCVQTIQTYFLTLFALPGITSAAYVRTDTSAPGSLFTPVPESSLPHNQQQDMNNSIDGETGNLNIYWWGQRGVSIRSGTDIECLGNLSLALMDLHALNAAEYSGAAGALALLPAAGALIGSPSKEFWMVYKLIPLAGVLSVFLSLGGTIIPSSASDYSISSPFMFGGMISSQWANEKEEKFRAETDTIQNLFDHQRFAQRVERRSRVTSGGNSYTKIWIALLVQLSMLCVTLVALWYGQIGGVIAWWCRTRLWMYFWYMLIIITSAMENWASVPFTDSWTMRVSRMPRNVTVSEDAPKVRASSDHDVLDNIKGGYNVKGRIIADHSPYTQDRCCFYVVVSKEGITPIHAAFQIIAKLSSVAVFAFGTALFASAQFMSITIVLMVLSLVLSAALLGRFTGMFIAAEMNRFNQPIIHAVVKTKEAAAEHVDAVLQISQLVIELEGHVIVGGRAVARRTQWKCLSTYIGLLARPFDIMSLAVRPETSNSRTSSMNLLPDSHAHGLGGNDRQG
;
A
#
# COMPACT_ATOMS: atom_id res chain seq x y z
N MET A 1 38.42 -24.70 65.36
CA MET A 1 37.17 -24.15 64.81
C MET A 1 37.37 -22.67 64.67
N ASP A 2 36.98 -22.14 63.50
CA ASP A 2 36.78 -20.72 63.16
C ASP A 2 37.50 -20.36 61.85
N SER A 3 36.76 -20.63 60.77
CA SER A 3 37.01 -20.15 59.42
C SER A 3 36.14 -18.92 59.18
N ASP A 4 36.75 -17.74 59.16
CA ASP A 4 36.08 -16.49 58.81
C ASP A 4 35.68 -16.47 57.31
N PRO A 5 34.42 -16.12 56.98
CA PRO A 5 34.00 -15.97 55.59
C PRO A 5 34.46 -14.61 55.04
N LEU A 6 35.26 -14.65 53.98
CA LEU A 6 35.65 -13.47 53.20
C LEU A 6 34.41 -12.81 52.55
N PRO A 7 34.28 -11.47 52.58
CA PRO A 7 33.15 -10.77 51.99
C PRO A 7 33.23 -10.79 50.46
N GLN A 8 32.28 -11.48 49.82
CA GLN A 8 32.08 -11.46 48.37
C GLN A 8 31.67 -10.04 47.92
N ARG A 9 32.50 -9.42 47.08
CA ARG A 9 32.37 -8.03 46.63
C ARG A 9 31.29 -7.88 45.52
N PRO A 10 30.22 -7.10 45.73
CA PRO A 10 29.24 -6.75 44.68
C PRO A 10 29.81 -5.82 43.58
N PHE A 11 31.04 -5.34 43.74
CA PHE A 11 31.67 -4.35 42.86
C PHE A 11 32.05 -4.87 41.47
N ARG A 12 32.24 -6.19 41.29
CA ARG A 12 32.62 -6.78 39.99
C ARG A 12 31.47 -6.86 38.99
N ILE A 13 30.24 -7.06 39.48
CA ILE A 13 29.05 -7.16 38.62
C ILE A 13 28.74 -5.80 38.01
N PHE A 14 28.78 -4.73 38.82
CA PHE A 14 28.53 -3.36 38.34
C PHE A 14 29.54 -2.92 37.27
N HIS A 15 30.82 -3.24 37.43
CA HIS A 15 31.85 -2.95 36.43
C HIS A 15 31.65 -3.72 35.12
N ALA A 16 31.20 -4.98 35.19
CA ALA A 16 30.86 -5.76 33.99
C ALA A 16 29.67 -5.16 33.23
N PHE A 17 28.63 -4.72 33.95
CA PHE A 17 27.49 -4.03 33.33
C PHE A 17 27.87 -2.67 32.73
N LEU A 18 28.71 -1.89 33.40
CA LEU A 18 29.21 -0.62 32.87
C LEU A 18 30.07 -0.82 31.62
N PHE A 19 30.98 -1.80 31.64
CA PHE A 19 31.83 -2.12 30.49
C PHE A 19 30.99 -2.60 29.29
N ALA A 20 30.05 -3.52 29.52
CA ALA A 20 29.11 -3.97 28.50
C ALA A 20 28.25 -2.81 27.97
N GLY A 21 27.81 -1.90 28.84
CA GLY A 21 27.05 -0.71 28.46
C GLY A 21 27.86 0.27 27.62
N THR A 22 29.13 0.53 27.96
CA THR A 22 30.00 1.43 27.19
C THR A 22 30.41 0.84 25.84
N ASP A 23 30.66 -0.47 25.77
CA ASP A 23 30.95 -1.16 24.50
C ASP A 23 29.70 -1.23 23.62
N ALA A 24 28.53 -1.52 24.19
CA ALA A 24 27.26 -1.41 23.48
C ALA A 24 27.03 0.01 22.95
N LEU A 25 27.32 1.06 23.73
CA LEU A 25 27.17 2.45 23.31
C LEU A 25 28.14 2.84 22.19
N SER A 26 29.40 2.38 22.24
CA SER A 26 30.40 2.64 21.20
C SER A 26 30.02 1.95 19.88
N ARG A 27 29.63 0.68 19.94
CA ARG A 27 29.12 -0.08 18.79
C ARG A 27 27.84 0.53 18.25
N THR A 28 26.94 0.99 19.12
CA THR A 28 25.71 1.69 18.72
C THR A 28 26.04 3.00 18.00
N LYS A 29 27.05 3.77 18.43
CA LYS A 29 27.48 4.98 17.71
C LYS A 29 27.98 4.65 16.30
N VAL A 30 28.81 3.61 16.14
CA VAL A 30 29.30 3.17 14.83
C VAL A 30 28.14 2.72 13.95
N VAL A 31 27.22 1.91 14.48
CA VAL A 31 25.99 1.51 13.79
C VAL A 31 25.17 2.74 13.42
N CYS A 32 24.92 3.69 14.32
CA CYS A 32 24.17 4.91 14.00
C CYS A 32 24.82 5.72 12.88
N VAL A 33 26.15 5.90 12.88
CA VAL A 33 26.86 6.63 11.81
C VAL A 33 26.76 5.87 10.49
N GLN A 34 26.98 4.56 10.49
CA GLN A 34 26.87 3.73 9.28
C GLN A 34 25.43 3.64 8.77
N THR A 35 24.45 3.56 9.67
CA THR A 35 23.01 3.58 9.39
C THR A 35 22.61 4.93 8.79
N ILE A 36 23.06 6.05 9.36
CA ILE A 36 22.83 7.39 8.81
C ILE A 36 23.45 7.47 7.42
N GLN A 37 24.71 7.09 7.26
CA GLN A 37 25.39 7.13 5.97
C GLN A 37 24.70 6.25 4.93
N THR A 38 24.24 5.06 5.32
CA THR A 38 23.47 4.15 4.45
C THR A 38 22.10 4.73 4.11
N TYR A 39 21.41 5.35 5.06
CA TYR A 39 20.13 6.03 4.85
C TYR A 39 20.28 7.20 3.86
N PHE A 40 21.33 8.02 4.01
CA PHE A 40 21.66 9.07 3.06
C PHE A 40 22.04 8.51 1.69
N LEU A 41 22.91 7.51 1.61
CA LEU A 41 23.30 6.89 0.34
C LEU A 41 22.11 6.25 -0.37
N THR A 42 21.22 5.57 0.35
CA THR A 42 20.01 4.96 -0.24
C THR A 42 19.00 5.98 -0.72
N LEU A 43 18.78 7.08 0.00
CA LEU A 43 17.90 8.16 -0.44
C LEU A 43 18.44 8.94 -1.64
N PHE A 44 19.76 9.13 -1.74
CA PHE A 44 20.37 10.01 -2.74
C PHE A 44 21.01 9.28 -3.95
N ALA A 45 21.32 7.98 -3.87
CA ALA A 45 21.98 7.22 -4.95
C ALA A 45 21.05 6.34 -5.81
N LEU A 46 19.74 6.50 -5.68
CA LEU A 46 18.71 5.64 -6.27
C LEU A 46 18.69 5.47 -7.82
N PRO A 47 19.39 6.24 -8.68
CA PRO A 47 19.44 5.90 -10.11
C PRO A 47 20.65 5.05 -10.56
N GLY A 48 21.68 4.82 -9.73
CA GLY A 48 23.00 4.38 -10.24
C GLY A 48 23.42 2.92 -10.00
N ILE A 49 22.77 2.18 -9.09
CA ILE A 49 23.37 0.95 -8.52
C ILE A 49 22.85 -0.34 -9.19
N THR A 50 21.78 -0.29 -9.98
CA THR A 50 21.16 -1.51 -10.55
C THR A 50 21.91 -2.13 -11.73
N SER A 51 22.91 -1.47 -12.31
CA SER A 51 23.63 -1.98 -13.50
C SER A 51 25.11 -2.30 -13.29
N ALA A 52 25.75 -1.90 -12.18
CA ALA A 52 27.21 -2.04 -12.00
C ALA A 52 27.65 -3.17 -11.06
N ALA A 53 26.75 -3.72 -10.24
CA ALA A 53 27.10 -4.76 -9.24
C ALA A 53 26.58 -6.16 -9.59
N TYR A 54 26.30 -6.43 -10.87
CA TYR A 54 26.22 -7.82 -11.33
C TYR A 54 27.65 -8.34 -11.45
N VAL A 55 28.17 -8.86 -10.34
CA VAL A 55 29.47 -9.54 -10.28
C VAL A 55 29.46 -10.61 -11.37
N ARG A 56 30.21 -10.38 -12.44
CA ARG A 56 30.51 -11.36 -13.49
C ARG A 56 31.29 -12.48 -12.81
N THR A 57 30.61 -13.57 -12.48
CA THR A 57 31.26 -14.82 -12.10
C THR A 57 31.85 -15.41 -13.36
N ASP A 58 33.16 -15.33 -13.53
CA ASP A 58 33.89 -16.08 -14.56
C ASP A 58 33.76 -17.58 -14.24
N THR A 59 32.79 -18.22 -14.90
CA THR A 59 32.54 -19.66 -14.81
C THR A 59 33.43 -20.42 -15.80
N SER A 60 34.74 -20.47 -15.55
CA SER A 60 35.65 -21.29 -16.35
C SER A 60 36.77 -21.92 -15.53
N ALA A 61 36.41 -22.83 -14.63
CA ALA A 61 37.22 -24.00 -14.26
C ALA A 61 36.36 -24.99 -13.43
N PRO A 62 36.13 -26.22 -13.89
CA PRO A 62 35.64 -27.29 -13.02
C PRO A 62 36.82 -27.79 -12.20
N GLY A 63 36.93 -27.35 -10.93
CA GLY A 63 38.09 -27.64 -10.11
C GLY A 63 37.77 -27.74 -8.62
N SER A 64 38.00 -28.94 -8.09
CA SER A 64 38.31 -29.30 -6.70
C SER A 64 37.43 -28.73 -5.57
N LEU A 65 36.87 -29.67 -4.79
CA LEU A 65 36.54 -29.51 -3.37
C LEU A 65 37.54 -28.56 -2.72
N PHE A 66 37.04 -27.48 -2.11
CA PHE A 66 37.77 -26.39 -1.47
C PHE A 66 39.26 -26.70 -1.27
N THR A 67 40.08 -26.39 -2.28
CA THR A 67 41.40 -25.92 -1.92
C THR A 67 41.12 -24.52 -1.41
N PRO A 68 41.31 -24.21 -0.11
CA PRO A 68 41.35 -22.81 0.30
C PRO A 68 42.25 -22.12 -0.72
N VAL A 69 41.79 -21.00 -1.28
CA VAL A 69 42.52 -20.25 -2.32
C VAL A 69 44.00 -20.38 -1.97
N PRO A 70 44.80 -21.12 -2.77
CA PRO A 70 46.09 -21.60 -2.29
C PRO A 70 46.81 -20.38 -1.75
N GLU A 71 47.31 -20.50 -0.53
CA GLU A 71 47.89 -19.43 0.30
C GLU A 71 48.95 -18.59 -0.46
N SER A 72 49.40 -19.10 -1.61
CA SER A 72 50.28 -18.50 -2.60
C SER A 72 49.65 -17.57 -3.65
N SER A 73 48.32 -17.45 -3.74
CA SER A 73 47.63 -16.73 -4.84
C SER A 73 46.93 -15.44 -4.44
N LEU A 74 46.64 -15.24 -3.15
CA LEU A 74 46.45 -13.90 -2.58
C LEU A 74 47.73 -13.51 -1.82
N PRO A 75 48.21 -12.26 -1.94
CA PRO A 75 49.30 -11.80 -1.09
C PRO A 75 48.92 -12.03 0.38
N HIS A 76 49.79 -12.65 1.16
CA HIS A 76 49.58 -13.07 2.56
C HIS A 76 48.89 -12.00 3.42
N ASN A 77 49.18 -10.72 3.14
CA ASN A 77 48.59 -9.57 3.81
C ASN A 77 47.07 -9.49 3.62
N GLN A 78 46.54 -9.84 2.44
CA GLN A 78 45.13 -9.71 2.10
C GLN A 78 44.27 -10.81 2.75
N GLN A 79 44.84 -11.99 2.98
CA GLN A 79 44.18 -13.07 3.71
C GLN A 79 44.15 -12.79 5.21
N GLN A 80 45.25 -12.23 5.75
CA GLN A 80 45.31 -11.78 7.12
C GLN A 80 44.36 -10.60 7.37
N ASP A 81 44.26 -9.66 6.43
CA ASP A 81 43.28 -8.56 6.47
C ASP A 81 41.83 -9.08 6.42
N MET A 82 41.57 -10.16 5.67
CA MET A 82 40.26 -10.79 5.62
C MET A 82 39.89 -11.42 6.95
N ASN A 83 40.79 -12.17 7.58
CA ASN A 83 40.54 -12.77 8.90
C ASN A 83 40.41 -11.69 9.98
N ASN A 84 41.34 -10.72 10.03
CA ASN A 84 41.35 -9.64 11.03
C ASN A 84 40.16 -8.68 10.91
N SER A 85 39.61 -8.49 9.71
CA SER A 85 38.41 -7.63 9.50
C SER A 85 37.09 -8.33 9.81
N ILE A 86 37.08 -9.67 9.84
CA ILE A 86 35.88 -10.46 10.10
C ILE A 86 35.79 -10.84 11.58
N ASP A 87 36.92 -11.07 12.25
CA ASP A 87 36.94 -11.44 13.66
C ASP A 87 36.72 -10.28 14.62
N GLY A 88 36.48 -9.07 14.10
CA GLY A 88 36.14 -7.91 14.91
C GLY A 88 37.27 -7.45 15.84
N GLU A 89 38.49 -7.97 15.68
CA GLU A 89 39.65 -7.59 16.51
C GLU A 89 39.92 -6.08 16.43
N THR A 90 39.63 -5.48 15.28
CA THR A 90 39.76 -4.03 15.05
C THR A 90 38.46 -3.25 15.32
N GLY A 91 37.36 -3.93 15.65
CA GLY A 91 36.02 -3.33 15.84
C GLY A 91 35.38 -2.75 14.59
N ASN A 92 36.00 -2.87 13.41
CA ASN A 92 35.50 -2.30 12.16
C ASN A 92 35.10 -3.40 11.18
N LEU A 93 33.79 -3.57 10.97
CA LEU A 93 33.25 -4.53 10.02
C LEU A 93 33.43 -4.02 8.59
N ASN A 94 34.26 -4.71 7.80
CA ASN A 94 34.35 -4.45 6.37
C ASN A 94 33.26 -5.22 5.60
N ILE A 95 32.19 -4.52 5.23
CA ILE A 95 31.03 -5.10 4.52
C ILE A 95 31.43 -5.80 3.21
N TYR A 96 32.44 -5.28 2.50
CA TYR A 96 32.92 -5.88 1.26
C TYR A 96 33.52 -7.27 1.51
N TRP A 97 34.45 -7.40 2.47
CA TRP A 97 35.09 -8.68 2.78
C TRP A 97 34.11 -9.69 3.39
N TRP A 98 33.24 -9.22 4.29
CA TRP A 98 32.16 -10.02 4.83
C TRP A 98 31.26 -10.59 3.73
N GLY A 99 30.90 -9.75 2.76
CA GLY A 99 30.10 -10.18 1.62
C GLY A 99 30.83 -11.13 0.68
N GLN A 100 32.11 -10.89 0.40
CA GLN A 100 32.93 -11.78 -0.41
C GLN A 100 33.08 -13.17 0.22
N ARG A 101 33.26 -13.25 1.55
CA ARG A 101 33.27 -14.53 2.27
C ARG A 101 31.96 -15.28 2.08
N GLY A 102 30.82 -14.60 2.22
CA GLY A 102 29.51 -15.18 1.94
C GLY A 102 29.38 -15.69 0.50
N VAL A 103 29.89 -14.96 -0.49
CA VAL A 103 29.88 -15.40 -1.90
C VAL A 103 30.79 -16.60 -2.11
N SER A 104 31.97 -16.61 -1.48
CA SER A 104 32.95 -17.70 -1.57
C SER A 104 32.41 -19.00 -0.96
N ILE A 105 31.74 -18.93 0.20
CA ILE A 105 31.09 -20.10 0.82
C ILE A 105 30.00 -20.64 -0.12
N ARG A 106 29.22 -19.75 -0.76
CA ARG A 106 28.14 -20.16 -1.68
C ARG A 106 28.62 -20.58 -3.07
N SER A 107 29.92 -20.68 -3.30
CA SER A 107 30.46 -21.10 -4.59
C SER A 107 30.40 -22.64 -4.72
N GLY A 108 30.20 -23.11 -5.95
CA GLY A 108 30.16 -24.54 -6.26
C GLY A 108 28.77 -25.20 -6.13
N THR A 109 28.80 -26.52 -5.91
CA THR A 109 27.66 -27.41 -5.66
C THR A 109 27.18 -27.34 -4.21
N ASP A 110 26.01 -27.92 -3.90
CA ASP A 110 25.46 -27.86 -2.53
C ASP A 110 26.37 -28.58 -1.50
N ILE A 111 27.04 -29.66 -1.92
CA ILE A 111 28.00 -30.39 -1.09
C ILE A 111 29.25 -29.53 -0.86
N GLU A 112 29.75 -28.86 -1.90
CA GLU A 112 30.89 -27.96 -1.78
C GLU A 112 30.56 -26.78 -0.86
N CYS A 113 29.37 -26.19 -0.99
CA CYS A 113 28.90 -25.10 -0.13
C CYS A 113 28.83 -25.52 1.34
N LEU A 114 28.28 -26.71 1.63
CA LEU A 114 28.25 -27.24 3.00
C LEU A 114 29.66 -27.54 3.51
N GLY A 115 30.52 -28.11 2.68
CA GLY A 115 31.91 -28.41 3.02
C GLY A 115 32.68 -27.15 3.39
N ASN A 116 32.57 -26.11 2.57
CA ASN A 116 33.33 -24.89 2.82
C ASN A 116 32.65 -23.93 3.83
N LEU A 117 31.33 -24.06 4.06
CA LEU A 117 30.69 -23.56 5.27
C LEU A 117 31.27 -24.22 6.53
N SER A 118 31.46 -25.54 6.53
CA SER A 118 32.01 -26.25 7.70
C SER A 118 33.47 -25.86 7.98
N LEU A 119 34.30 -25.73 6.95
CA LEU A 119 35.67 -25.20 7.08
C LEU A 119 35.65 -23.79 7.68
N ALA A 120 34.81 -22.91 7.15
CA ALA A 120 34.69 -21.55 7.66
C ALA A 120 34.21 -21.49 9.13
N LEU A 121 33.41 -22.46 9.58
CA LEU A 121 32.95 -22.57 10.97
C LEU A 121 34.01 -23.17 11.91
N MET A 122 34.92 -24.00 11.39
CA MET A 122 36.05 -24.54 12.16
C MET A 122 37.09 -23.48 12.50
N ASP A 123 37.30 -22.51 11.60
CA ASP A 123 38.24 -21.40 11.80
C ASP A 123 37.70 -20.31 12.75
N LEU A 124 36.50 -20.50 13.29
CA LEU A 124 35.74 -19.48 13.99
C LEU A 124 36.06 -19.54 15.49
N HIS A 125 36.61 -18.45 16.04
CA HIS A 125 36.91 -18.38 17.47
C HIS A 125 35.62 -18.48 18.31
N ALA A 126 35.71 -19.07 19.51
CA ALA A 126 34.55 -19.31 20.37
C ALA A 126 33.75 -18.02 20.70
N LEU A 127 34.46 -16.88 20.79
CA LEU A 127 33.83 -15.57 21.01
C LEU A 127 32.95 -15.15 19.82
N ASN A 128 33.42 -15.38 18.59
CA ASN A 128 32.70 -15.02 17.37
C ASN A 128 31.51 -15.97 17.13
N ALA A 129 31.63 -17.23 17.52
CA ALA A 129 30.51 -18.17 17.51
C ALA A 129 29.37 -17.73 18.44
N ALA A 130 29.70 -17.19 19.61
CA ALA A 130 28.71 -16.61 20.52
C ALA A 130 28.07 -15.33 19.94
N GLU A 131 28.86 -14.46 19.28
CA GLU A 131 28.34 -13.26 18.60
C GLU A 131 27.32 -13.65 17.52
N TYR A 132 27.67 -14.59 16.64
CA TYR A 132 26.79 -15.01 15.55
C TYR A 132 25.51 -15.69 16.05
N SER A 133 25.60 -16.47 17.13
CA SER A 133 24.43 -17.07 17.78
C SER A 133 23.50 -15.99 18.37
N GLY A 134 24.07 -14.98 19.02
CA GLY A 134 23.32 -13.83 19.55
C GLY A 134 22.65 -13.01 18.45
N ALA A 135 23.35 -12.80 17.34
CA ALA A 135 22.86 -12.08 16.17
C ALA A 135 21.68 -12.81 15.48
N ALA A 136 21.81 -14.13 15.30
CA ALA A 136 20.72 -14.98 14.82
C ALA A 136 19.47 -14.90 15.72
N GLY A 137 19.67 -14.96 17.04
CA GLY A 137 18.60 -14.79 18.02
C GLY A 137 17.93 -13.41 17.97
N ALA A 138 18.72 -12.35 17.80
CA ALA A 138 18.19 -10.99 17.67
C ALA A 138 17.35 -10.80 16.40
N LEU A 139 17.76 -11.37 15.25
CA LEU A 139 16.93 -11.33 14.03
C LEU A 139 15.68 -12.20 14.12
N ALA A 140 15.72 -13.29 14.88
CA ALA A 140 14.53 -14.10 15.14
C ALA A 140 13.42 -13.32 15.88
N LEU A 141 13.75 -12.18 16.50
CA LEU A 141 12.75 -11.27 17.08
C LEU A 141 12.04 -10.40 16.05
N LEU A 142 12.55 -10.28 14.82
CA LEU A 142 12.00 -9.40 13.81
C LEU A 142 10.56 -9.81 13.40
N PRO A 143 10.24 -11.11 13.19
CA PRO A 143 8.85 -11.57 13.07
C PRO A 143 7.96 -11.16 14.25
N ALA A 144 8.48 -11.23 15.49
CA ALA A 144 7.71 -10.86 16.69
C ALA A 144 7.49 -9.35 16.79
N ALA A 145 8.49 -8.56 16.42
CA ALA A 145 8.39 -7.11 16.37
C ALA A 145 7.34 -6.65 15.34
N GLY A 146 7.26 -7.33 14.19
CA GLY A 146 6.20 -7.11 13.20
C GLY A 146 4.79 -7.32 13.77
N ALA A 147 4.60 -8.40 14.54
CA ALA A 147 3.34 -8.68 15.22
C ALA A 147 2.96 -7.60 16.25
N LEU A 148 3.94 -7.05 17.00
CA LEU A 148 3.71 -6.00 18.00
C LEU A 148 3.41 -4.64 17.37
N ILE A 149 4.09 -4.29 16.28
CA ILE A 149 3.86 -3.04 15.54
C ILE A 149 2.51 -3.11 14.79
N GLY A 150 2.04 -4.31 14.49
CA GLY A 150 0.93 -4.63 13.62
C GLY A 150 -0.48 -4.58 14.20
N SER A 151 -0.76 -3.81 15.26
CA SER A 151 -2.12 -3.77 15.79
C SER A 151 -3.11 -3.29 14.71
N PRO A 152 -4.29 -3.93 14.56
CA PRO A 152 -5.27 -3.54 13.56
C PRO A 152 -5.78 -2.13 13.84
N SER A 153 -5.94 -1.34 12.78
CA SER A 153 -6.26 0.08 12.90
C SER A 153 -7.26 0.48 11.81
N LYS A 154 -8.41 1.04 12.23
CA LYS A 154 -9.50 1.51 11.35
C LYS A 154 -8.99 2.48 10.29
N GLU A 155 -7.98 3.28 10.66
CA GLU A 155 -7.33 4.28 9.83
C GLU A 155 -6.77 3.69 8.54
N PHE A 156 -6.11 2.54 8.63
CA PHE A 156 -5.48 1.98 7.44
C PHE A 156 -6.46 1.31 6.50
N TRP A 157 -7.54 0.70 6.99
CA TRP A 157 -8.60 0.24 6.09
C TRP A 157 -9.16 1.40 5.28
N MET A 158 -9.35 2.55 5.92
CA MET A 158 -9.76 3.78 5.23
C MET A 158 -8.71 4.20 4.20
N VAL A 159 -7.42 4.24 4.56
CA VAL A 159 -6.33 4.56 3.59
C VAL A 159 -6.34 3.59 2.41
N TYR A 160 -6.50 2.29 2.65
CA TYR A 160 -6.56 1.27 1.62
C TYR A 160 -7.75 1.48 0.67
N LYS A 161 -8.92 1.83 1.18
CA LYS A 161 -10.09 2.13 0.33
C LYS A 161 -9.97 3.46 -0.41
N LEU A 162 -9.34 4.46 0.21
CA LEU A 162 -9.20 5.80 -0.35
C LEU A 162 -8.09 5.93 -1.38
N ILE A 163 -6.96 5.27 -1.12
CA ILE A 163 -5.72 5.29 -1.91
C ILE A 163 -5.13 3.87 -1.82
N PRO A 164 -5.60 2.93 -2.65
CA PRO A 164 -5.16 1.54 -2.61
C PRO A 164 -3.64 1.37 -2.64
N LEU A 165 -2.94 2.18 -3.44
CA LEU A 165 -1.48 2.19 -3.47
C LEU A 165 -0.84 2.49 -2.10
N ALA A 166 -1.34 3.48 -1.36
CA ALA A 166 -0.85 3.80 -0.01
C ALA A 166 -1.12 2.65 0.96
N GLY A 167 -2.31 2.02 0.85
CA GLY A 167 -2.66 0.86 1.65
C GLY A 167 -1.71 -0.32 1.37
N VAL A 168 -1.42 -0.62 0.11
CA VAL A 168 -0.45 -1.67 -0.27
C VAL A 168 0.94 -1.33 0.27
N LEU A 169 1.46 -0.11 0.06
CA LEU A 169 2.74 0.30 0.63
C LEU A 169 2.78 0.16 2.16
N SER A 170 1.66 0.47 2.83
CA SER A 170 1.53 0.29 4.28
C SER A 170 1.56 -1.20 4.69
N VAL A 171 0.94 -2.11 3.92
CA VAL A 171 1.06 -3.57 4.14
C VAL A 171 2.50 -4.03 4.04
N PHE A 172 3.24 -3.57 3.02
CA PHE A 172 4.66 -3.90 2.87
C PHE A 172 5.47 -3.43 4.07
N LEU A 173 5.23 -2.20 4.54
CA LEU A 173 5.94 -1.63 5.69
C LEU A 173 5.48 -2.18 7.06
N SER A 174 4.37 -2.91 7.13
CA SER A 174 3.79 -3.43 8.39
C SER A 174 4.52 -4.67 8.94
N LEU A 175 5.50 -5.23 8.21
CA LEU A 175 6.26 -6.43 8.62
C LEU A 175 5.35 -7.62 9.02
N GLY A 176 4.20 -7.77 8.36
CA GLY A 176 3.25 -8.83 8.67
C GLY A 176 2.03 -8.40 9.46
N GLY A 177 2.07 -7.21 10.06
CA GLY A 177 1.00 -6.71 10.92
C GLY A 177 -0.35 -6.58 10.21
N THR A 178 -1.42 -7.02 10.88
CA THR A 178 -2.80 -6.87 10.39
C THR A 178 -3.21 -5.41 10.39
N ILE A 179 -3.83 -5.00 9.30
CA ILE A 179 -4.19 -3.62 9.04
C ILE A 179 -5.70 -3.40 9.17
N ILE A 180 -6.48 -4.46 8.98
CA ILE A 180 -7.93 -4.42 8.86
C ILE A 180 -8.59 -4.72 10.21
N PRO A 181 -9.55 -3.90 10.68
CA PRO A 181 -10.25 -4.17 11.92
C PRO A 181 -11.13 -5.41 11.80
N SER A 182 -11.20 -6.21 12.86
CA SER A 182 -11.91 -7.49 12.86
C SER A 182 -13.41 -7.36 13.09
N SER A 183 -13.89 -6.26 13.66
CA SER A 183 -15.32 -6.07 13.95
C SER A 183 -15.99 -5.17 12.92
N ALA A 184 -17.15 -5.57 12.40
CA ALA A 184 -17.98 -4.77 11.49
C ALA A 184 -18.39 -3.41 12.11
N SER A 185 -18.53 -3.37 13.44
CA SER A 185 -18.87 -2.13 14.18
C SER A 185 -17.81 -1.05 14.01
N ASP A 186 -16.54 -1.43 13.87
CA ASP A 186 -15.43 -0.49 13.78
C ASP A 186 -15.46 0.28 12.46
N TYR A 187 -16.15 -0.24 11.45
CA TYR A 187 -16.32 0.40 10.15
C TYR A 187 -17.47 1.40 10.12
N SER A 188 -18.32 1.43 11.14
CA SER A 188 -19.38 2.43 11.24
C SER A 188 -18.77 3.81 11.54
N ILE A 189 -19.22 4.84 10.83
CA ILE A 189 -18.71 6.22 10.97
C ILE A 189 -19.24 6.90 12.23
N SER A 190 -20.20 6.28 12.93
CA SER A 190 -20.80 6.83 14.14
C SER A 190 -19.81 7.02 15.28
N SER A 191 -18.69 6.29 15.31
CA SER A 191 -17.58 6.60 16.21
C SER A 191 -16.65 7.64 15.57
N PRO A 192 -16.53 8.86 16.16
CA PRO A 192 -15.54 9.83 15.70
C PRO A 192 -14.14 9.21 15.77
N PHE A 193 -13.28 9.59 14.83
CA PHE A 193 -11.90 9.13 14.78
C PHE A 193 -11.17 9.50 16.07
N MET A 194 -11.04 8.53 16.98
CA MET A 194 -10.28 8.68 18.22
C MET A 194 -8.87 8.17 17.96
N PHE A 195 -7.98 9.07 17.56
CA PHE A 195 -6.55 8.79 17.52
C PHE A 195 -6.11 8.41 18.93
N GLY A 196 -5.67 7.17 19.15
CA GLY A 196 -5.37 6.57 20.46
C GLY A 196 -4.71 7.53 21.47
N GLY A 197 -5.52 8.27 22.21
CA GLY A 197 -5.13 9.18 23.29
C GLY A 197 -4.45 10.52 22.94
N MET A 198 -3.96 10.78 21.71
CA MET A 198 -3.09 11.96 21.46
C MET A 198 -3.73 13.16 20.74
N ILE A 199 -4.95 13.04 20.19
CA ILE A 199 -5.65 14.21 19.63
C ILE A 199 -6.75 14.63 20.61
N SER A 200 -6.76 15.92 20.98
CA SER A 200 -7.64 16.48 22.00
C SER A 200 -9.10 16.07 21.79
N SER A 201 -9.65 15.33 22.77
CA SER A 201 -11.04 14.88 22.83
C SER A 201 -12.07 16.00 22.62
N GLN A 202 -11.69 17.26 22.87
CA GLN A 202 -12.57 18.43 22.72
C GLN A 202 -13.13 18.61 21.31
N TRP A 203 -12.33 18.39 20.26
CA TRP A 203 -12.80 18.58 18.87
C TRP A 203 -13.68 17.44 18.37
N ALA A 204 -13.46 16.23 18.89
CA ALA A 204 -14.30 15.07 18.60
C ALA A 204 -15.69 15.25 19.24
N ASN A 205 -15.72 15.72 20.50
CA ASN A 205 -16.96 15.94 21.24
C ASN A 205 -17.86 17.00 20.59
N GLU A 206 -17.32 18.14 20.14
CA GLU A 206 -18.14 19.20 19.52
C GLU A 206 -18.76 18.76 18.17
N LYS A 207 -18.02 17.99 17.38
CA LYS A 207 -18.56 17.40 16.14
C LYS A 207 -19.59 16.31 16.42
N GLU A 208 -19.36 15.48 17.44
CA GLU A 208 -20.28 14.42 17.83
C GLU A 208 -21.60 14.98 18.37
N GLU A 209 -21.55 16.05 19.17
CA GLU A 209 -22.73 16.71 19.72
C GLU A 209 -23.58 17.36 18.62
N LYS A 210 -22.95 18.04 17.65
CA LYS A 210 -23.65 18.55 16.45
C LYS A 210 -24.27 17.42 15.61
N PHE A 211 -23.59 16.29 15.50
CA PHE A 211 -24.08 15.14 14.72
C PHE A 211 -25.23 14.39 15.43
N ARG A 212 -25.21 14.30 16.76
CA ARG A 212 -26.30 13.73 17.57
C ARG A 212 -27.54 14.61 17.55
N ALA A 213 -27.39 15.91 17.79
CA ALA A 213 -28.51 16.86 17.71
C ALA A 213 -29.21 16.84 16.34
N GLU A 214 -28.45 16.63 15.28
CA GLU A 214 -28.95 16.52 13.91
C GLU A 214 -29.51 15.13 13.56
N THR A 215 -29.09 14.09 14.30
CA THR A 215 -29.62 12.73 14.17
C THR A 215 -31.05 12.64 14.67
N ASP A 216 -31.34 13.33 15.77
CA ASP A 216 -32.65 13.30 16.40
C ASP A 216 -33.73 14.02 15.57
N THR A 217 -33.35 14.93 14.67
CA THR A 217 -34.29 15.62 13.77
C THR A 217 -34.74 14.76 12.59
N ILE A 218 -34.02 13.67 12.27
CA ILE A 218 -34.22 12.81 11.09
C ILE A 218 -34.69 11.40 11.50
N GLN A 219 -35.32 11.26 12.67
CA GLN A 219 -35.67 9.94 13.22
C GLN A 219 -36.83 9.25 12.49
N ASN A 220 -37.56 9.98 11.63
CA ASN A 220 -38.76 9.48 10.93
C ASN A 220 -38.52 9.02 9.48
N LEU A 221 -37.28 9.11 8.95
CA LEU A 221 -36.97 8.65 7.59
C LEU A 221 -36.44 7.21 7.59
N PHE A 222 -36.69 6.49 6.50
CA PHE A 222 -36.05 5.20 6.25
C PHE A 222 -34.52 5.38 6.20
N ASP A 223 -33.79 4.38 6.72
CA ASP A 223 -32.32 4.45 6.87
C ASP A 223 -31.60 4.77 5.55
N HIS A 224 -32.04 4.16 4.44
CA HIS A 224 -31.48 4.41 3.10
C HIS A 224 -31.68 5.86 2.62
N GLN A 225 -32.81 6.50 2.95
CA GLN A 225 -33.08 7.90 2.58
C GLN A 225 -32.21 8.85 3.40
N ARG A 226 -32.07 8.56 4.70
CA ARG A 226 -31.18 9.32 5.59
C ARG A 226 -29.72 9.23 5.13
N PHE A 227 -29.30 8.04 4.68
CA PHE A 227 -27.99 7.83 4.08
C PHE A 227 -27.80 8.65 2.80
N ALA A 228 -28.76 8.62 1.88
CA ALA A 228 -28.72 9.41 0.64
C ALA A 228 -28.67 10.92 0.93
N GLN A 229 -29.44 11.43 1.89
CA GLN A 229 -29.38 12.83 2.32
C GLN A 229 -28.00 13.22 2.88
N ARG A 230 -27.34 12.31 3.61
CA ARG A 230 -25.97 12.53 4.09
C ARG A 230 -24.98 12.63 2.92
N VAL A 231 -25.14 11.77 1.91
CA VAL A 231 -24.34 11.82 0.67
C VAL A 231 -24.58 13.13 -0.09
N GLU A 232 -25.84 13.54 -0.23
CA GLU A 232 -26.20 14.80 -0.87
C GLU A 232 -25.63 16.01 -0.12
N ARG A 233 -25.74 16.04 1.21
CA ARG A 233 -25.19 17.13 2.01
C ARG A 233 -23.68 17.19 1.87
N ARG A 234 -22.99 16.04 1.91
CA ARG A 234 -21.54 15.98 1.74
C ARG A 234 -21.14 16.51 0.37
N SER A 235 -21.87 16.21 -0.70
CA SER A 235 -21.52 16.66 -2.05
C SER A 235 -21.60 18.17 -2.25
N ARG A 236 -22.35 18.88 -1.40
CA ARG A 236 -22.42 20.35 -1.42
C ARG A 236 -21.16 21.00 -0.85
N VAL A 237 -20.35 20.28 -0.07
CA VAL A 237 -19.12 20.78 0.56
C VAL A 237 -17.95 20.62 -0.41
N THR A 238 -17.42 21.74 -0.92
CA THR A 238 -16.34 21.79 -1.92
C THR A 238 -14.93 21.89 -1.30
N SER A 239 -14.81 21.84 0.02
CA SER A 239 -13.51 21.90 0.71
C SER A 239 -12.78 20.57 0.52
N GLY A 240 -11.71 20.53 -0.29
CA GLY A 240 -10.97 19.28 -0.49
C GLY A 240 -9.73 19.27 -1.38
N GLY A 241 -9.50 20.32 -2.18
CA GLY A 241 -8.49 20.29 -3.23
C GLY A 241 -7.04 20.54 -2.82
N ASN A 242 -6.76 21.14 -1.66
CA ASN A 242 -5.40 21.63 -1.34
C ASN A 242 -4.49 20.58 -0.66
N SER A 243 -5.04 19.46 -0.18
CA SER A 243 -4.26 18.47 0.59
C SER A 243 -3.54 17.43 -0.28
N TYR A 244 -3.78 17.41 -1.59
CA TYR A 244 -3.21 16.38 -2.48
C TYR A 244 -1.68 16.35 -2.48
N THR A 245 -1.03 17.52 -2.45
CA THR A 245 0.45 17.60 -2.44
C THR A 245 1.04 16.92 -1.20
N LYS A 246 0.42 17.11 -0.02
CA LYS A 246 0.87 16.47 1.23
C LYS A 246 0.73 14.95 1.17
N ILE A 247 -0.36 14.46 0.58
CA ILE A 247 -0.60 13.03 0.41
C ILE A 247 0.44 12.41 -0.54
N TRP A 248 0.79 13.10 -1.64
CA TRP A 248 1.86 12.66 -2.55
C TRP A 248 3.23 12.63 -1.87
N ILE A 249 3.56 13.63 -1.05
CA ILE A 249 4.79 13.62 -0.26
C ILE A 249 4.80 12.43 0.71
N ALA A 250 3.68 12.17 1.40
CA ALA A 250 3.56 11.03 2.31
C ALA A 250 3.72 9.67 1.59
N LEU A 251 3.15 9.52 0.38
CA LEU A 251 3.36 8.35 -0.48
C LEU A 251 4.83 8.16 -0.86
N LEU A 252 5.52 9.24 -1.23
CA LEU A 252 6.95 9.21 -1.55
C LEU A 252 7.78 8.80 -0.33
N VAL A 253 7.43 9.31 0.86
CA VAL A 253 8.07 8.89 2.12
C VAL A 253 7.86 7.40 2.36
N GLN A 254 6.65 6.86 2.19
CA GLN A 254 6.41 5.42 2.33
C GLN A 254 7.25 4.59 1.33
N LEU A 255 7.30 5.02 0.07
CA LEU A 255 8.12 4.35 -0.95
C LEU A 255 9.61 4.38 -0.56
N SER A 256 10.10 5.50 -0.05
CA SER A 256 11.49 5.64 0.41
C SER A 256 11.81 4.70 1.58
N MET A 257 10.89 4.56 2.54
CA MET A 257 11.04 3.64 3.66
C MET A 257 11.04 2.18 3.18
N LEU A 258 10.24 1.85 2.17
CA LEU A 258 10.26 0.51 1.57
C LEU A 258 11.61 0.22 0.90
N CYS A 259 12.17 1.19 0.17
CA CYS A 259 13.51 1.07 -0.39
C CYS A 259 14.57 0.86 0.69
N VAL A 260 14.51 1.60 1.81
CA VAL A 260 15.41 1.43 2.96
C VAL A 260 15.30 0.02 3.55
N THR A 261 14.08 -0.50 3.74
CA THR A 261 13.87 -1.88 4.19
C THR A 261 14.48 -2.89 3.22
N LEU A 262 14.26 -2.75 1.92
CA LEU A 262 14.82 -3.66 0.93
C LEU A 262 16.35 -3.62 0.92
N VAL A 263 16.96 -2.44 1.03
CA VAL A 263 18.43 -2.31 1.11
C VAL A 263 18.98 -2.88 2.42
N ALA A 264 18.29 -2.70 3.55
CA ALA A 264 18.69 -3.32 4.80
C ALA A 264 18.69 -4.85 4.70
N LEU A 265 17.62 -5.43 4.13
CA LEU A 265 17.53 -6.87 3.87
C LEU A 265 18.61 -7.35 2.88
N TRP A 266 18.93 -6.54 1.87
CA TRP A 266 20.06 -6.80 0.97
C TRP A 266 21.37 -6.94 1.75
N TYR A 267 21.69 -5.97 2.60
CA TYR A 267 22.89 -6.05 3.41
C TYR A 267 22.88 -7.28 4.31
N GLY A 268 21.77 -7.61 4.98
CA GLY A 268 21.71 -8.81 5.84
C GLY A 268 21.99 -10.13 5.11
N GLN A 269 21.56 -10.27 3.86
CA GLN A 269 21.69 -11.55 3.14
C GLN A 269 23.05 -11.78 2.46
N ILE A 270 23.83 -10.74 2.13
CA ILE A 270 25.07 -10.91 1.33
C ILE A 270 26.05 -11.85 2.06
N GLY A 271 26.35 -11.62 3.34
CA GLY A 271 27.27 -12.47 4.10
C GLY A 271 26.61 -13.61 4.90
N GLY A 272 25.32 -13.52 5.24
CA GLY A 272 24.63 -14.52 6.06
C GLY A 272 24.27 -15.81 5.30
N VAL A 273 24.81 -16.96 5.71
CA VAL A 273 24.60 -18.26 5.03
C VAL A 273 23.69 -19.17 5.86
N ILE A 274 22.68 -19.77 5.23
CA ILE A 274 21.78 -20.74 5.88
C ILE A 274 22.27 -22.15 5.54
N ALA A 275 22.61 -22.95 6.54
CA ALA A 275 23.20 -24.29 6.30
C ALA A 275 22.33 -25.18 5.39
N TRP A 276 21.02 -25.26 5.65
CA TRP A 276 20.10 -26.10 4.87
C TRP A 276 19.67 -25.47 3.53
N TRP A 277 20.01 -24.20 3.27
CA TRP A 277 19.78 -23.46 2.03
C TRP A 277 21.05 -22.73 1.59
N CYS A 278 22.17 -23.47 1.61
CA CYS A 278 23.50 -22.89 1.52
C CYS A 278 23.67 -22.04 0.24
N ARG A 279 23.19 -22.53 -0.91
CA ARG A 279 23.32 -21.84 -2.20
C ARG A 279 22.41 -20.62 -2.39
N THR A 280 21.36 -20.48 -1.59
CA THR A 280 20.31 -19.46 -1.82
C THR A 280 20.80 -18.07 -1.40
N ARG A 281 20.84 -17.13 -2.36
CA ARG A 281 21.30 -15.74 -2.14
C ARG A 281 20.20 -14.74 -1.77
N LEU A 282 18.94 -15.07 -2.06
CA LEU A 282 17.78 -14.16 -1.89
C LEU A 282 16.87 -14.58 -0.73
N TRP A 283 17.43 -15.23 0.29
CA TRP A 283 16.64 -15.86 1.36
C TRP A 283 15.91 -14.82 2.22
N MET A 284 16.49 -13.64 2.47
CA MET A 284 15.81 -12.57 3.24
C MET A 284 14.65 -11.98 2.45
N TYR A 285 14.84 -11.74 1.15
CA TYR A 285 13.75 -11.27 0.30
C TYR A 285 12.63 -12.29 0.18
N PHE A 286 12.97 -13.58 0.05
CA PHE A 286 11.98 -14.64 0.02
C PHE A 286 11.16 -14.68 1.31
N TRP A 287 11.83 -14.65 2.47
CA TRP A 287 11.16 -14.58 3.77
C TRP A 287 10.28 -13.33 3.91
N TYR A 288 10.78 -12.16 3.50
CA TYR A 288 10.00 -10.91 3.55
C TYR A 288 8.78 -10.94 2.63
N MET A 289 8.92 -11.51 1.42
CA MET A 289 7.79 -11.71 0.50
C MET A 289 6.75 -12.68 1.06
N LEU A 290 7.17 -13.75 1.74
CA LEU A 290 6.24 -14.65 2.42
C LEU A 290 5.41 -13.90 3.47
N ILE A 291 6.06 -13.04 4.27
CA ILE A 291 5.36 -12.19 5.26
C ILE A 291 4.37 -11.24 4.59
N ILE A 292 4.75 -10.60 3.48
CA ILE A 292 3.85 -9.68 2.77
C ILE A 292 2.63 -10.43 2.23
N ILE A 293 2.85 -11.61 1.63
CA ILE A 293 1.77 -12.41 1.05
C ILE A 293 0.84 -12.90 2.16
N THR A 294 1.36 -13.45 3.25
CA THR A 294 0.51 -13.92 4.36
C THR A 294 -0.23 -12.77 5.01
N SER A 295 0.39 -11.61 5.19
CA SER A 295 -0.27 -10.41 5.70
C SER A 295 -1.37 -9.90 4.76
N ALA A 296 -1.12 -9.89 3.45
CA ALA A 296 -2.12 -9.52 2.45
C ALA A 296 -3.31 -10.48 2.47
N MET A 297 -3.05 -11.80 2.58
CA MET A 297 -4.08 -12.82 2.72
C MET A 297 -4.87 -12.65 4.03
N GLU A 298 -4.18 -12.42 5.14
CA GLU A 298 -4.81 -12.20 6.45
C GLU A 298 -5.68 -10.95 6.46
N ASN A 299 -5.19 -9.86 5.85
CA ASN A 299 -5.97 -8.65 5.67
C ASN A 299 -7.22 -8.93 4.82
N TRP A 300 -7.06 -9.56 3.66
CA TRP A 300 -8.20 -9.87 2.79
C TRP A 300 -9.23 -10.77 3.50
N ALA A 301 -8.78 -11.81 4.19
CA ALA A 301 -9.65 -12.72 4.92
C ALA A 301 -10.34 -12.04 6.11
N SER A 302 -9.69 -11.08 6.77
CA SER A 302 -10.22 -10.39 7.97
C SER A 302 -11.32 -9.37 7.67
N VAL A 303 -11.64 -9.12 6.40
CA VAL A 303 -12.74 -8.21 6.04
C VAL A 303 -14.09 -8.85 6.45
N PRO A 304 -14.89 -8.22 7.33
CA PRO A 304 -16.15 -8.80 7.82
C PRO A 304 -17.34 -8.60 6.87
N PHE A 305 -17.06 -8.44 5.57
CA PHE A 305 -18.04 -8.14 4.55
C PHE A 305 -18.02 -9.21 3.48
N THR A 306 -19.20 -9.74 3.15
CA THR A 306 -19.36 -10.69 2.05
C THR A 306 -19.26 -9.99 0.70
N ASP A 307 -19.93 -8.85 0.59
CA ASP A 307 -19.96 -8.02 -0.60
C ASP A 307 -19.79 -6.55 -0.20
N SER A 308 -19.08 -5.78 -1.03
CA SER A 308 -18.96 -4.33 -0.83
C SER A 308 -19.07 -3.61 -2.16
N TRP A 309 -19.96 -2.63 -2.25
CA TRP A 309 -20.14 -1.76 -3.41
C TRP A 309 -19.53 -0.40 -3.11
N THR A 310 -18.52 -0.02 -3.89
CA THR A 310 -17.81 1.25 -3.75
C THR A 310 -18.22 2.18 -4.88
N MET A 311 -18.92 3.25 -4.53
CA MET A 311 -19.32 4.32 -5.43
C MET A 311 -18.36 5.49 -5.29
N ARG A 312 -17.75 5.92 -6.39
CA ARG A 312 -17.00 7.17 -6.42
C ARG A 312 -17.93 8.29 -6.82
N VAL A 313 -18.13 9.26 -5.94
CA VAL A 313 -19.10 10.35 -6.14
C VAL A 313 -18.35 11.64 -6.40
N SER A 314 -18.78 12.35 -7.43
CA SER A 314 -18.36 13.70 -7.75
C SER A 314 -19.56 14.56 -8.10
N ARG A 315 -19.42 15.88 -7.95
CA ARG A 315 -20.53 16.80 -8.20
C ARG A 315 -20.78 16.97 -9.69
N MET A 316 -22.05 16.91 -10.09
CA MET A 316 -22.44 17.18 -11.46
C MET A 316 -22.36 18.68 -11.78
N PRO A 317 -21.94 19.07 -12.99
CA PRO A 317 -22.07 20.43 -13.47
C PRO A 317 -23.54 20.89 -13.44
N ARG A 318 -23.81 22.15 -13.06
CA ARG A 318 -25.20 22.65 -12.94
C ARG A 318 -25.96 22.67 -14.28
N ASN A 319 -25.25 22.80 -15.40
CA ASN A 319 -25.85 23.08 -16.70
C ASN A 319 -25.74 21.89 -17.66
N VAL A 320 -25.84 20.69 -17.10
CA VAL A 320 -25.74 19.45 -17.85
C VAL A 320 -27.00 18.64 -17.59
N THR A 321 -27.60 18.13 -18.66
CA THR A 321 -28.73 17.21 -18.61
C THR A 321 -28.40 15.93 -19.36
N VAL A 322 -28.86 14.80 -18.84
CA VAL A 322 -28.63 13.49 -19.43
C VAL A 322 -29.76 13.22 -20.43
N SER A 323 -29.43 12.82 -21.65
CA SER A 323 -30.44 12.47 -22.66
C SER A 323 -31.39 11.38 -22.13
N GLU A 324 -32.63 11.41 -22.60
CA GLU A 324 -33.62 10.39 -22.24
C GLU A 324 -33.30 8.99 -22.77
N ASP A 325 -32.47 8.93 -23.82
CA ASP A 325 -32.01 7.69 -24.45
C ASP A 325 -31.08 6.86 -23.56
N ALA A 326 -30.48 7.47 -22.53
CA ALA A 326 -29.60 6.75 -21.63
C ALA A 326 -30.42 5.77 -20.76
N PRO A 327 -30.04 4.48 -20.70
CA PRO A 327 -30.79 3.46 -19.97
C PRO A 327 -30.88 3.84 -18.50
N LYS A 328 -32.10 3.81 -17.97
CA LYS A 328 -32.34 3.94 -16.53
C LYS A 328 -31.78 2.69 -15.85
N VAL A 329 -31.03 2.89 -14.78
CA VAL A 329 -30.46 1.79 -13.99
C VAL A 329 -31.59 0.96 -13.37
N ARG A 330 -32.69 1.63 -12.99
CA ARG A 330 -33.94 1.02 -12.55
C ARG A 330 -34.91 0.91 -13.73
N ALA A 331 -34.85 -0.20 -14.46
CA ALA A 331 -35.64 -0.42 -15.67
C ALA A 331 -37.04 -1.01 -15.40
N SER A 332 -37.25 -1.72 -14.29
CA SER A 332 -38.53 -2.29 -13.85
C SER A 332 -38.52 -2.55 -12.34
N SER A 333 -39.71 -2.73 -11.73
CA SER A 333 -39.86 -2.97 -10.28
C SER A 333 -39.32 -4.31 -9.78
N ASP A 334 -38.92 -5.21 -10.69
CA ASP A 334 -38.75 -6.63 -10.41
C ASP A 334 -37.28 -7.10 -10.35
N HIS A 335 -36.32 -6.22 -10.69
CA HIS A 335 -34.90 -6.56 -10.68
C HIS A 335 -34.08 -5.63 -9.78
N ASP A 336 -33.24 -6.23 -8.95
CA ASP A 336 -32.29 -5.55 -8.08
C ASP A 336 -31.33 -4.67 -8.91
N VAL A 337 -31.23 -3.40 -8.52
CA VAL A 337 -30.33 -2.40 -9.11
C VAL A 337 -28.89 -2.90 -9.21
N LEU A 338 -28.42 -3.65 -8.20
CA LEU A 338 -27.07 -4.19 -8.17
C LEU A 338 -26.84 -5.26 -9.24
N ASP A 339 -27.83 -6.10 -9.49
CA ASP A 339 -27.74 -7.15 -10.51
C ASP A 339 -27.77 -6.56 -11.92
N ASN A 340 -28.56 -5.51 -12.15
CA ASN A 340 -28.57 -4.80 -13.43
C ASN A 340 -27.21 -4.14 -13.73
N ILE A 341 -26.57 -3.54 -12.73
CA ILE A 341 -25.23 -2.94 -12.88
C ILE A 341 -24.17 -4.02 -13.15
N LYS A 342 -24.29 -5.19 -12.51
CA LYS A 342 -23.37 -6.31 -12.71
C LYS A 342 -23.52 -6.95 -14.09
N GLY A 343 -24.74 -7.08 -14.60
CA GLY A 343 -25.01 -7.49 -15.99
C GLY A 343 -24.38 -6.52 -17.00
N GLY A 344 -24.29 -5.25 -16.62
CA GLY A 344 -23.60 -4.19 -17.34
C GLY A 344 -24.45 -3.60 -18.46
N TYR A 345 -24.21 -2.33 -18.74
CA TYR A 345 -24.92 -1.60 -19.78
C TYR A 345 -24.01 -1.37 -20.98
N ASN A 346 -24.52 -1.61 -22.20
CA ASN A 346 -23.84 -1.21 -23.41
C ASN A 346 -24.20 0.25 -23.72
N VAL A 347 -23.48 1.19 -23.11
CA VAL A 347 -23.86 2.61 -23.12
C VAL A 347 -22.92 3.50 -23.94
N LYS A 348 -23.54 4.26 -24.83
CA LYS A 348 -23.05 5.52 -25.43
C LYS A 348 -24.10 6.61 -25.18
N GLY A 349 -24.40 6.88 -23.92
CA GLY A 349 -25.37 7.90 -23.54
C GLY A 349 -24.87 9.27 -23.97
N ARG A 350 -25.75 10.07 -24.59
CA ARG A 350 -25.45 11.46 -24.94
C ARG A 350 -25.77 12.38 -23.79
N ILE A 351 -24.93 13.40 -23.64
CA ILE A 351 -25.08 14.44 -22.64
C ILE A 351 -25.32 15.75 -23.37
N ILE A 352 -26.33 16.49 -22.92
CA ILE A 352 -26.65 17.82 -23.42
C ILE A 352 -26.07 18.80 -22.41
N ALA A 353 -25.08 19.58 -22.85
CA ALA A 353 -24.46 20.61 -22.03
C ALA A 353 -24.82 21.99 -22.59
N ASP A 354 -25.18 22.92 -21.69
CA ASP A 354 -25.37 24.32 -22.04
C ASP A 354 -24.01 25.00 -22.31
N HIS A 355 -24.00 26.09 -23.07
CA HIS A 355 -22.80 26.79 -23.57
C HIS A 355 -22.00 27.54 -22.49
N SER A 356 -22.40 27.47 -21.22
CA SER A 356 -21.70 28.15 -20.13
C SER A 356 -20.28 27.60 -19.89
N PRO A 357 -19.29 28.44 -19.60
CA PRO A 357 -17.96 27.98 -19.21
C PRO A 357 -18.05 27.11 -17.95
N TYR A 358 -17.47 25.91 -18.04
CA TYR A 358 -17.52 24.90 -16.98
C TYR A 358 -16.15 24.71 -16.32
N THR A 359 -16.15 24.68 -14.99
CA THR A 359 -15.02 24.22 -14.19
C THR A 359 -15.42 22.97 -13.44
N GLN A 360 -14.76 21.85 -13.74
CA GLN A 360 -14.99 20.59 -13.02
C GLN A 360 -14.55 20.72 -11.57
N ASP A 361 -15.46 20.38 -10.66
CA ASP A 361 -15.12 20.22 -9.26
C ASP A 361 -14.14 19.05 -9.13
N ARG A 362 -12.98 19.31 -8.54
CA ARG A 362 -11.96 18.28 -8.28
C ARG A 362 -12.30 17.45 -7.05
N CYS A 363 -13.28 17.87 -6.26
CA CYS A 363 -13.69 17.16 -5.05
C CYS A 363 -14.40 15.84 -5.40
N CYS A 364 -13.83 14.73 -4.95
CA CYS A 364 -14.44 13.41 -5.01
C CYS A 364 -14.46 12.80 -3.61
N PHE A 365 -15.46 11.98 -3.34
CA PHE A 365 -15.51 11.15 -2.14
C PHE A 365 -16.07 9.77 -2.49
N TYR A 366 -15.84 8.80 -1.62
CA TYR A 366 -16.36 7.45 -1.77
C TYR A 366 -17.60 7.27 -0.91
N VAL A 367 -18.58 6.57 -1.47
CA VAL A 367 -19.72 6.04 -0.76
C VAL A 367 -19.60 4.52 -0.83
N VAL A 368 -19.45 3.88 0.32
CA VAL A 368 -19.29 2.42 0.41
C VAL A 368 -20.54 1.86 1.08
N VAL A 369 -21.13 0.84 0.47
CA VAL A 369 -22.21 0.06 1.07
C VAL A 369 -21.70 -1.36 1.18
N SER A 370 -21.58 -1.88 2.41
CA SER A 370 -21.03 -3.20 2.66
C SER A 370 -22.08 -4.10 3.31
N LYS A 371 -22.22 -5.31 2.78
CA LYS A 371 -23.08 -6.34 3.36
C LYS A 371 -22.32 -7.07 4.46
N GLU A 372 -22.82 -6.95 5.69
CA GLU A 372 -22.33 -7.69 6.85
C GLU A 372 -22.55 -9.20 6.66
N GLY A 373 -21.50 -9.97 6.88
CA GLY A 373 -21.57 -11.42 6.83
C GLY A 373 -20.25 -12.05 6.42
N ILE A 374 -20.02 -13.25 6.90
CA ILE A 374 -18.85 -14.07 6.54
C ILE A 374 -19.40 -15.31 5.84
N THR A 375 -19.06 -15.49 4.57
CA THR A 375 -19.37 -16.74 3.87
C THR A 375 -18.54 -17.90 4.45
N PRO A 376 -19.01 -19.16 4.38
CA PRO A 376 -18.25 -20.30 4.89
C PRO A 376 -16.86 -20.42 4.23
N ILE A 377 -16.76 -20.07 2.94
CA ILE A 377 -15.48 -20.01 2.22
C ILE A 377 -14.57 -18.94 2.84
N HIS A 378 -15.09 -17.74 3.13
CA HIS A 378 -14.31 -16.70 3.80
C HIS A 378 -13.85 -17.12 5.20
N ALA A 379 -14.71 -17.79 5.98
CA ALA A 379 -14.33 -18.32 7.29
C ALA A 379 -13.19 -19.37 7.18
N ALA A 380 -13.26 -20.27 6.20
CA ALA A 380 -12.17 -21.21 5.92
C ALA A 380 -10.88 -20.48 5.52
N PHE A 381 -10.97 -19.46 4.67
CA PHE A 381 -9.83 -18.62 4.30
C PHE A 381 -9.22 -17.88 5.49
N GLN A 382 -10.02 -17.41 6.45
CA GLN A 382 -9.53 -16.80 7.69
C GLN A 382 -8.70 -17.79 8.51
N ILE A 383 -9.18 -19.03 8.66
CA ILE A 383 -8.43 -20.08 9.37
C ILE A 383 -7.12 -20.38 8.64
N ILE A 384 -7.15 -20.55 7.32
CA ILE A 384 -5.96 -20.80 6.50
C ILE A 384 -4.96 -19.64 6.60
N ALA A 385 -5.43 -18.40 6.55
CA ALA A 385 -4.57 -17.21 6.66
C ALA A 385 -3.92 -17.10 8.06
N LYS A 386 -4.65 -17.43 9.13
CA LYS A 386 -4.08 -17.48 10.49
C LYS A 386 -3.04 -18.59 10.63
N LEU A 387 -3.32 -19.78 10.09
CA LEU A 387 -2.37 -20.90 10.07
C LEU A 387 -1.13 -20.58 9.25
N SER A 388 -1.28 -19.93 8.09
CA SER A 388 -0.15 -19.52 7.25
C SER A 388 0.70 -18.46 7.92
N SER A 389 0.09 -17.52 8.66
CA SER A 389 0.80 -16.52 9.48
C SER A 389 1.67 -17.20 10.56
N VAL A 390 1.13 -18.19 11.28
CA VAL A 390 1.90 -18.99 12.27
C VAL A 390 3.02 -19.79 11.60
N ALA A 391 2.75 -20.41 10.45
CA ALA A 391 3.75 -21.18 9.70
C ALA A 391 4.90 -20.30 9.21
N VAL A 392 4.61 -19.11 8.67
CA VAL A 392 5.63 -18.14 8.24
C VAL A 392 6.43 -17.60 9.42
N PHE A 393 5.80 -17.40 10.57
CA PHE A 393 6.50 -17.02 11.80
C PHE A 393 7.49 -18.11 12.26
N ALA A 394 7.05 -19.37 12.33
CA ALA A 394 7.89 -20.50 12.71
C ALA A 394 9.04 -20.71 11.70
N PHE A 395 8.71 -20.65 10.40
CA PHE A 395 9.68 -20.72 9.31
C PHE A 395 10.73 -19.61 9.41
N GLY A 396 10.30 -18.36 9.59
CA GLY A 396 11.22 -17.22 9.75
C GLY A 396 12.12 -17.38 10.97
N THR A 397 11.57 -17.80 12.10
CA THR A 397 12.34 -18.05 13.33
C THR A 397 13.42 -19.12 13.10
N ALA A 398 13.05 -20.27 12.50
CA ALA A 398 14.00 -21.33 12.19
C ALA A 398 15.06 -20.88 11.18
N LEU A 399 14.65 -20.10 10.17
CA LEU A 399 15.51 -19.56 9.13
C LEU A 399 16.55 -18.58 9.71
N PHE A 400 16.14 -17.65 10.58
CA PHE A 400 17.07 -16.73 11.24
C PHE A 400 17.96 -17.42 12.27
N ALA A 401 17.42 -18.36 13.05
CA ALA A 401 18.20 -19.16 13.99
C ALA A 401 19.26 -20.02 13.31
N SER A 402 19.01 -20.43 12.06
CA SER A 402 19.96 -21.23 11.26
C SER A 402 21.00 -20.39 10.51
N ALA A 403 20.85 -19.05 10.49
CA ALA A 403 21.71 -18.19 9.71
C ALA A 403 23.08 -18.00 10.39
N GLN A 404 24.13 -18.44 9.70
CA GLN A 404 25.51 -18.33 10.14
C GLN A 404 26.18 -17.08 9.56
N PHE A 405 27.29 -16.67 10.15
CA PHE A 405 28.13 -15.54 9.69
C PHE A 405 27.43 -14.17 9.69
N MET A 406 26.33 -13.99 10.41
CA MET A 406 25.75 -12.66 10.58
C MET A 406 26.34 -11.96 11.80
N SER A 407 27.20 -10.97 11.58
CA SER A 407 27.72 -10.13 12.66
C SER A 407 26.58 -9.39 13.37
N ILE A 408 26.71 -9.23 14.70
CA ILE A 408 25.74 -8.49 15.51
C ILE A 408 25.57 -7.05 15.00
N THR A 409 26.63 -6.43 14.46
CA THR A 409 26.61 -5.07 13.92
C THR A 409 25.66 -4.95 12.73
N ILE A 410 25.72 -5.91 11.78
CA ILE A 410 24.78 -5.94 10.64
C ILE A 410 23.37 -6.21 11.12
N VAL A 411 23.19 -7.14 12.05
CA VAL A 411 21.87 -7.45 12.61
C VAL A 411 21.24 -6.22 13.26
N LEU A 412 21.99 -5.48 14.08
CA LEU A 412 21.51 -4.25 14.71
C LEU A 412 21.20 -3.15 13.68
N MET A 413 22.02 -3.03 12.64
CA MET A 413 21.74 -2.13 11.51
C MET A 413 20.45 -2.52 10.80
N VAL A 414 20.26 -3.80 10.47
CA VAL A 414 19.05 -4.31 9.81
C VAL A 414 17.83 -4.09 10.70
N LEU A 415 17.88 -4.49 11.97
CA LEU A 415 16.78 -4.30 12.91
C LEU A 415 16.42 -2.82 13.07
N SER A 416 17.41 -1.95 13.27
CA SER A 416 17.16 -0.52 13.45
C SER A 416 16.54 0.11 12.21
N LEU A 417 17.05 -0.18 11.01
CA LEU A 417 16.51 0.34 9.75
C LEU A 417 15.11 -0.19 9.48
N VAL A 418 14.91 -1.51 9.58
CA VAL A 418 13.63 -2.16 9.26
C VAL A 418 12.55 -1.76 10.25
N LEU A 419 12.83 -1.74 11.56
CA LEU A 419 11.87 -1.31 12.57
C LEU A 419 11.54 0.18 12.47
N SER A 420 12.53 1.03 12.23
CA SER A 420 12.29 2.47 12.04
C SER A 420 11.46 2.73 10.78
N ALA A 421 11.78 2.05 9.67
CA ALA A 421 11.01 2.14 8.44
C ALA A 421 9.57 1.65 8.64
N ALA A 422 9.36 0.57 9.39
CA ALA A 422 8.03 0.05 9.71
C ALA A 422 7.21 1.03 10.57
N LEU A 423 7.79 1.56 11.65
CA LEU A 423 7.15 2.54 12.53
C LEU A 423 6.81 3.84 11.79
N LEU A 424 7.76 4.37 11.00
CA LEU A 424 7.55 5.58 10.21
C LEU A 424 6.57 5.34 9.06
N GLY A 425 6.60 4.17 8.43
CA GLY A 425 5.63 3.75 7.42
C GLY A 425 4.21 3.75 7.98
N ARG A 426 4.05 3.20 9.19
CA ARG A 426 2.79 3.19 9.92
C ARG A 426 2.34 4.60 10.30
N PHE A 427 3.22 5.41 10.87
CA PHE A 427 2.93 6.82 11.18
C PHE A 427 2.50 7.60 9.94
N THR A 428 3.19 7.40 8.82
CA THR A 428 2.88 8.08 7.55
C THR A 428 1.53 7.64 6.99
N GLY A 429 1.18 6.35 7.10
CA GLY A 429 -0.15 5.87 6.71
C GLY A 429 -1.26 6.45 7.58
N MET A 430 -1.05 6.51 8.90
CA MET A 430 -1.98 7.18 9.82
C MET A 430 -2.11 8.67 9.52
N PHE A 431 -1.01 9.35 9.18
CA PHE A 431 -1.01 10.74 8.76
C PHE A 431 -1.84 10.96 7.49
N ILE A 432 -1.72 10.08 6.48
CA ILE A 432 -2.56 10.11 5.27
C ILE A 432 -4.04 9.98 5.66
N ALA A 433 -4.39 9.02 6.51
CA ALA A 433 -5.77 8.82 6.98
C ALA A 433 -6.31 10.09 7.67
N ALA A 434 -5.53 10.65 8.59
CA ALA A 434 -5.89 11.83 9.37
C ALA A 434 -6.07 13.07 8.48
N GLU A 435 -5.13 13.32 7.56
CA GLU A 435 -5.20 14.47 6.65
C GLU A 435 -6.39 14.33 5.69
N MET A 436 -6.65 13.13 5.16
CA MET A 436 -7.81 12.91 4.29
C MET A 436 -9.13 13.10 5.05
N ASN A 437 -9.22 12.60 6.28
CA ASN A 437 -10.43 12.71 7.07
C ASN A 437 -10.68 14.14 7.57
N ARG A 438 -9.62 14.90 7.90
CA ARG A 438 -9.72 16.28 8.40
C ARG A 438 -10.45 17.22 7.43
N PHE A 439 -10.14 17.12 6.14
CA PHE A 439 -10.64 18.06 5.14
C PHE A 439 -11.85 17.54 4.36
N ASN A 440 -11.96 16.22 4.19
CA ASN A 440 -12.84 15.69 3.15
C ASN A 440 -13.91 14.71 3.61
N GLN A 441 -14.00 14.24 4.87
CA GLN A 441 -14.87 13.10 5.23
C GLN A 441 -15.02 12.10 4.06
N PRO A 442 -13.89 11.61 3.55
CA PRO A 442 -13.75 11.16 2.17
C PRO A 442 -14.46 9.83 1.91
N ILE A 443 -14.92 9.16 2.97
CA ILE A 443 -15.75 7.96 2.91
C ILE A 443 -17.03 8.21 3.68
N ILE A 444 -18.17 7.91 3.05
CA ILE A 444 -19.44 7.65 3.72
C ILE A 444 -19.70 6.15 3.60
N HIS A 445 -19.81 5.46 4.74
CA HIS A 445 -19.93 4.01 4.79
C HIS A 445 -21.24 3.61 5.48
N ALA A 446 -22.01 2.75 4.84
CA ALA A 446 -23.15 2.05 5.42
C ALA A 446 -22.86 0.56 5.48
N VAL A 447 -23.17 -0.05 6.62
CA VAL A 447 -23.12 -1.50 6.83
C VAL A 447 -24.56 -1.99 6.90
N VAL A 448 -24.91 -2.93 6.04
CA VAL A 448 -26.27 -3.47 5.92
C VAL A 448 -26.25 -4.99 6.05
N LYS A 449 -27.34 -5.59 6.54
CA LYS A 449 -27.40 -7.04 6.79
C LYS A 449 -27.76 -7.85 5.54
N THR A 450 -28.56 -7.27 4.65
CA THR A 450 -29.12 -7.97 3.48
C THR A 450 -28.69 -7.29 2.18
N LYS A 451 -28.75 -8.04 1.06
CA LYS A 451 -28.37 -7.51 -0.25
C LYS A 451 -29.42 -6.52 -0.75
N GLU A 452 -30.69 -6.79 -0.45
CA GLU A 452 -31.84 -5.95 -0.78
C GLU A 452 -31.72 -4.59 -0.09
N ALA A 453 -31.33 -4.56 1.18
CA ALA A 453 -31.05 -3.31 1.88
C ALA A 453 -29.88 -2.55 1.24
N ALA A 454 -28.83 -3.26 0.79
CA ALA A 454 -27.72 -2.64 0.07
C ALA A 454 -28.19 -2.00 -1.25
N ALA A 455 -29.06 -2.70 -1.98
CA ALA A 455 -29.66 -2.22 -3.22
C ALA A 455 -30.50 -0.96 -2.99
N GLU A 456 -31.30 -0.91 -1.93
CA GLU A 456 -32.07 0.29 -1.55
C GLU A 456 -31.17 1.48 -1.24
N HIS A 457 -30.06 1.27 -0.53
CA HIS A 457 -29.09 2.31 -0.23
C HIS A 457 -28.38 2.83 -1.49
N VAL A 458 -27.98 1.92 -2.38
CA VAL A 458 -27.35 2.28 -3.65
C VAL A 458 -28.35 3.02 -4.54
N ASP A 459 -29.58 2.52 -4.68
CA ASP A 459 -30.64 3.15 -5.47
C ASP A 459 -30.96 4.56 -4.96
N ALA A 460 -31.10 4.74 -3.64
CA ALA A 460 -31.35 6.04 -3.04
C ALA A 460 -30.23 7.06 -3.35
N VAL A 461 -28.97 6.61 -3.39
CA VAL A 461 -27.82 7.45 -3.77
C VAL A 461 -27.81 7.74 -5.28
N LEU A 462 -28.13 6.75 -6.12
CA LEU A 462 -28.18 6.91 -7.57
C LEU A 462 -29.27 7.88 -8.04
N GLN A 463 -30.35 8.02 -7.27
CA GLN A 463 -31.47 8.94 -7.57
C GLN A 463 -31.12 10.42 -7.35
N ILE A 464 -29.99 10.74 -6.72
CA ILE A 464 -29.56 12.12 -6.51
C ILE A 464 -29.12 12.71 -7.86
N SER A 465 -29.94 13.62 -8.40
CA SER A 465 -29.76 14.17 -9.76
C SER A 465 -28.51 15.01 -9.96
N GLN A 466 -27.93 15.57 -8.91
CA GLN A 466 -26.77 16.47 -8.98
C GLN A 466 -25.41 15.77 -8.79
N LEU A 467 -25.37 14.46 -8.96
CA LEU A 467 -24.16 13.65 -8.74
C LEU A 467 -23.76 12.86 -9.99
N VAL A 468 -22.45 12.76 -10.19
CA VAL A 468 -21.83 11.81 -11.11
C VAL A 468 -21.22 10.70 -10.26
N ILE A 469 -21.69 9.48 -10.49
CA ILE A 469 -21.38 8.32 -9.67
C ILE A 469 -20.69 7.28 -10.54
N GLU A 470 -19.46 6.91 -10.18
CA GLU A 470 -18.75 5.79 -10.79
C GLU A 470 -18.94 4.54 -9.92
N LEU A 471 -19.60 3.51 -10.44
CA LEU A 471 -19.87 2.24 -9.75
C LEU A 471 -19.60 1.07 -10.69
N GLU A 472 -18.74 0.13 -10.28
CA GLU A 472 -18.33 -1.04 -11.09
C GLU A 472 -17.84 -0.67 -12.51
N GLY A 473 -17.26 0.52 -12.66
CA GLY A 473 -16.81 1.04 -13.97
C GLY A 473 -17.91 1.69 -14.80
N HIS A 474 -19.16 1.68 -14.37
CA HIS A 474 -20.24 2.46 -14.99
C HIS A 474 -20.24 3.88 -14.44
N VAL A 475 -20.48 4.85 -15.32
CA VAL A 475 -20.70 6.26 -14.96
C VAL A 475 -22.19 6.52 -15.00
N ILE A 476 -22.78 6.79 -13.84
CA ILE A 476 -24.21 6.95 -13.62
C ILE A 476 -24.50 8.38 -13.20
N VAL A 477 -25.53 8.98 -13.78
CA VAL A 477 -25.94 10.36 -13.53
C VAL A 477 -27.46 10.43 -13.48
N GLY A 478 -28.01 10.88 -12.36
CA GLY A 478 -29.46 10.93 -12.15
C GLY A 478 -30.15 9.59 -12.41
N GLY A 479 -29.57 8.49 -11.93
CA GLY A 479 -30.12 7.14 -12.11
C GLY A 479 -30.02 6.57 -13.53
N ARG A 480 -29.31 7.21 -14.47
CA ARG A 480 -29.09 6.72 -15.83
C ARG A 480 -27.61 6.39 -16.08
N ALA A 481 -27.33 5.26 -16.70
CA ALA A 481 -25.97 4.88 -17.07
C ALA A 481 -25.56 5.56 -18.38
N VAL A 482 -24.48 6.34 -18.36
CA VAL A 482 -24.09 7.19 -19.50
C VAL A 482 -22.86 6.66 -20.22
N ALA A 483 -21.90 6.13 -19.47
CA ALA A 483 -20.68 5.55 -20.03
C ALA A 483 -20.18 4.37 -19.21
N ARG A 484 -19.28 3.58 -19.82
CA ARG A 484 -18.58 2.47 -19.18
C ARG A 484 -17.08 2.62 -19.36
N ARG A 485 -16.33 2.46 -18.28
CA ARG A 485 -14.87 2.44 -18.23
C ARG A 485 -14.38 1.05 -17.89
N THR A 486 -13.28 0.65 -18.50
CA THR A 486 -12.57 -0.57 -18.10
C THR A 486 -11.92 -0.34 -16.73
N GLN A 487 -12.30 -1.12 -15.73
CA GLN A 487 -11.82 -0.99 -14.34
C GLN A 487 -10.28 -1.02 -14.24
N TRP A 488 -9.64 -1.92 -15.00
CA TRP A 488 -8.18 -2.11 -15.03
C TRP A 488 -7.39 -0.94 -15.62
N LYS A 489 -7.98 -0.18 -16.54
CA LYS A 489 -7.32 1.00 -17.15
C LYS A 489 -7.61 2.28 -16.37
N CYS A 490 -8.47 2.21 -15.36
CA CYS A 490 -8.84 3.38 -14.59
C CYS A 490 -7.81 3.64 -13.49
N LEU A 491 -7.10 4.77 -13.59
CA LEU A 491 -6.13 5.18 -12.57
C LEU A 491 -6.76 5.27 -11.17
N SER A 492 -8.08 5.59 -11.08
CA SER A 492 -8.80 5.65 -9.80
C SER A 492 -8.85 4.30 -9.06
N THR A 493 -8.68 3.17 -9.75
CA THR A 493 -8.58 1.86 -9.11
C THR A 493 -7.30 1.73 -8.29
N TYR A 494 -6.22 2.43 -8.67
CA TYR A 494 -4.91 2.33 -8.03
C TYR A 494 -4.61 3.49 -7.09
N ILE A 495 -4.87 4.72 -7.53
CA ILE A 495 -4.58 5.94 -6.75
C ILE A 495 -5.82 6.51 -6.04
N GLY A 496 -6.98 5.88 -6.24
CA GLY A 496 -8.21 6.22 -5.53
C GLY A 496 -8.66 7.67 -5.73
N LEU A 497 -8.85 8.41 -4.62
CA LEU A 497 -9.30 9.81 -4.64
C LEU A 497 -8.29 10.80 -5.24
N LEU A 498 -7.03 10.40 -5.43
CA LEU A 498 -6.04 11.24 -6.11
C LEU A 498 -6.28 11.32 -7.62
N ALA A 499 -7.03 10.37 -8.19
CA ALA A 499 -7.38 10.42 -9.60
C ALA A 499 -8.30 11.60 -9.87
N ARG A 500 -8.29 12.13 -11.09
CA ARG A 500 -9.31 13.10 -11.48
C ARG A 500 -10.69 12.41 -11.57
N PRO A 501 -11.78 13.10 -11.24
CA PRO A 501 -13.12 12.60 -11.52
C PRO A 501 -13.29 12.35 -13.02
N PHE A 502 -14.22 11.48 -13.40
CA PHE A 502 -14.59 11.32 -14.80
C PHE A 502 -15.07 12.65 -15.40
N ASP A 503 -14.46 13.05 -16.52
CA ASP A 503 -14.87 14.26 -17.22
C ASP A 503 -16.14 13.99 -18.04
N ILE A 504 -17.28 14.28 -17.43
CA ILE A 504 -18.59 14.12 -18.06
C ILE A 504 -18.73 14.96 -19.34
N MET A 505 -18.03 16.09 -19.44
CA MET A 505 -18.12 16.98 -20.61
C MET A 505 -17.47 16.39 -21.85
N SER A 506 -16.57 15.40 -21.68
CA SER A 506 -16.02 14.65 -22.81
C SER A 506 -17.07 13.86 -23.59
N LEU A 507 -18.26 13.64 -23.00
CA LEU A 507 -19.41 12.98 -23.62
C LEU A 507 -20.47 13.97 -24.13
N ALA A 508 -20.27 15.27 -23.92
CA ALA A 508 -21.21 16.29 -24.38
C ALA A 508 -21.18 16.34 -25.90
N VAL A 509 -22.32 16.03 -26.52
CA VAL A 509 -22.49 16.29 -27.95
C VAL A 509 -22.78 17.78 -28.06
N ARG A 510 -21.90 18.53 -28.73
CA ARG A 510 -22.22 19.92 -29.07
C ARG A 510 -23.54 19.88 -29.82
N PRO A 511 -24.58 20.60 -29.38
CA PRO A 511 -25.75 20.76 -30.23
C PRO A 511 -25.20 21.33 -31.52
N GLU A 512 -25.23 20.53 -32.60
CA GLU A 512 -25.02 21.08 -33.92
C GLU A 512 -26.04 22.20 -33.97
N THR A 513 -25.55 23.45 -34.00
CA THR A 513 -26.36 24.59 -34.40
C THR A 513 -27.00 24.11 -35.67
N SER A 514 -28.27 23.69 -35.57
CA SER A 514 -29.04 23.27 -36.71
C SER A 514 -29.05 24.54 -37.51
N ASN A 515 -28.15 24.57 -38.50
CA ASN A 515 -28.21 25.53 -39.55
C ASN A 515 -29.57 25.23 -40.14
N SER A 516 -30.55 25.99 -39.69
CA SER A 516 -31.57 26.59 -40.51
C SER A 516 -30.88 27.28 -41.69
N ARG A 517 -30.19 26.50 -42.55
CA ARG A 517 -30.47 26.55 -43.96
C ARG A 517 -31.91 26.07 -44.07
N THR A 518 -32.81 27.00 -43.79
CA THR A 518 -33.87 27.33 -44.72
C THR A 518 -33.31 27.08 -46.12
N SER A 519 -33.53 25.85 -46.62
CA SER A 519 -33.88 25.69 -48.01
C SER A 519 -35.09 26.59 -48.20
N SER A 520 -34.81 27.86 -48.49
CA SER A 520 -35.71 28.76 -49.18
C SER A 520 -36.08 28.03 -50.46
N MET A 521 -37.19 27.32 -50.35
CA MET A 521 -37.97 26.81 -51.45
C MET A 521 -38.41 28.06 -52.20
N ASN A 522 -37.60 28.50 -53.17
CA ASN A 522 -37.97 29.50 -54.15
C ASN A 522 -39.05 28.86 -55.03
N LEU A 523 -40.30 28.89 -54.55
CA LEU A 523 -41.48 28.86 -55.38
C LEU A 523 -41.54 30.22 -56.09
N LEU A 524 -41.08 30.25 -57.34
CA LEU A 524 -41.40 31.29 -58.30
C LEU A 524 -42.75 30.95 -58.94
N PRO A 525 -43.78 31.80 -58.82
CA PRO A 525 -44.89 31.82 -59.76
C PRO A 525 -44.62 32.84 -60.88
N ASP A 526 -45.43 32.75 -61.93
CA ASP A 526 -45.62 33.68 -63.06
C ASP A 526 -44.64 33.59 -64.24
N SER A 527 -45.01 33.30 -65.49
CA SER A 527 -46.15 33.59 -66.39
C SER A 527 -45.73 34.56 -67.52
N HIS A 528 -46.27 34.30 -68.73
CA HIS A 528 -46.12 35.05 -70.00
C HIS A 528 -44.75 34.98 -70.71
N ALA A 529 -44.62 35.13 -72.02
CA ALA A 529 -45.44 34.96 -73.23
C ALA A 529 -44.49 35.28 -74.41
N HIS A 530 -44.72 34.69 -75.58
CA HIS A 530 -44.40 35.18 -76.93
C HIS A 530 -43.14 36.03 -77.21
N GLY A 531 -42.33 35.58 -78.19
CA GLY A 531 -41.43 36.45 -78.94
C GLY A 531 -40.59 35.74 -80.00
N LEU A 532 -41.05 35.76 -81.25
CA LEU A 532 -40.34 35.37 -82.47
C LEU A 532 -39.23 36.37 -82.84
N GLY A 533 -38.23 35.89 -83.60
CA GLY A 533 -37.24 36.69 -84.34
C GLY A 533 -35.82 36.49 -83.76
N GLY A 534 -34.79 36.08 -84.50
CA GLY A 534 -34.51 36.27 -85.91
C GLY A 534 -33.26 37.14 -86.06
N ASN A 535 -32.23 36.58 -86.72
CA ASN A 535 -31.08 37.21 -87.39
C ASN A 535 -29.83 37.69 -86.61
N ASP A 536 -28.72 37.10 -87.07
CA ASP A 536 -27.50 37.71 -87.64
C ASP A 536 -26.39 38.37 -86.77
N ARG A 537 -25.21 37.73 -86.92
CA ARG A 537 -23.88 38.26 -87.30
C ARG A 537 -23.03 39.13 -86.35
N GLN A 538 -21.78 38.66 -86.28
CA GLN A 538 -20.47 39.35 -86.29
C GLN A 538 -19.89 39.89 -84.98
N GLY A 539 -18.62 39.53 -84.78
CA GLY A 539 -17.72 39.89 -83.69
C GLY A 539 -16.69 38.79 -83.47
#